data_AF-A0A1R3KDZ2-F1
#
_entry.id   AF-A0A1R3KDZ2-F1
#
_cell.length_a   1.000
_cell.length_b   1.000
_cell.length_c   1.000
_cell.angle_alpha   90.00
_cell.angle_beta   90.00
_cell.angle_gamma   90.00
#
_symmetry.space_group_name_H-M   'P 1'
#
loop_
_entity.id
_entity.type
_entity.pdbx_description
1 polymer ?
#
loop_
_entity_poly.entity_id
_entity_poly.type
_entity_poly.pdbx_seq_one_letter_code
_entity_poly.pdbx_strand_id
1 'polypeptide(L)'
;MPMASHSYNFLQLILIFLLSFCNFSFTTSTHNQASDHQTDYDKWISWNVRNHKTKQALSWQKQSVNGAGSVLDDKLRIAEMNKMRITVSQDGSGDFRTIKEAVNSIPLRNTRRVILMIKPGIYREKIFVPKTLPFITFLGDASNPPTITGNDTASVAGKDGRPLKTFQSATVAVDANYFVAINIKFENSVPHVIGSRGGQAVAVRISGTKAAFYNCSFYGDQDTLYDHKGLHYFNNCFIQGSVDFIFGYGRSLYENCYLNSIAKKKASLTAQKRSNSSLESGFSFKDSVVTGSSGGLVYLGRAWGDYSRVVFSYTFMDKVVLPQGWSDWGDQKRDARVYYGEYKCSGPGANLTGRVAWARILTDEEAQPFIGTYYVEGDTWLITP
;
A
#
# COMPACT_ATOMS: atom_id res chain seq x y z
N MET A 1 57.23 -59.67 16.44
CA MET A 1 55.90 -59.62 15.82
C MET A 1 55.18 -60.94 16.05
N PRO A 2 54.31 -61.03 17.06
CA PRO A 2 53.27 -62.04 17.11
C PRO A 2 51.87 -61.38 17.19
N MET A 3 50.84 -62.03 16.65
CA MET A 3 49.45 -61.67 16.89
C MET A 3 48.74 -62.78 17.68
N ALA A 4 48.17 -62.33 18.79
CA ALA A 4 46.94 -62.74 19.47
C ALA A 4 46.71 -64.24 19.78
N SER A 5 46.51 -64.55 21.06
CA SER A 5 45.16 -64.47 21.66
C SER A 5 45.15 -64.95 23.13
N HIS A 6 44.05 -64.62 23.82
CA HIS A 6 43.51 -65.17 25.07
C HIS A 6 43.77 -64.47 26.42
N SER A 7 42.72 -64.60 27.26
CA SER A 7 42.55 -64.38 28.72
C SER A 7 41.94 -63.03 29.14
N TYR A 8 40.72 -62.94 29.70
CA TYR A 8 40.04 -63.52 30.90
C TYR A 8 40.12 -62.64 32.15
N ASN A 9 38.93 -62.33 32.69
CA ASN A 9 38.54 -62.06 34.09
C ASN A 9 39.21 -60.92 34.88
N PHE A 10 38.41 -60.09 35.56
CA PHE A 10 38.04 -60.34 36.97
C PHE A 10 37.21 -59.20 37.60
N LEU A 11 36.36 -59.65 38.54
CA LEU A 11 35.95 -59.01 39.81
C LEU A 11 34.70 -58.12 39.87
N GLN A 12 33.74 -58.70 40.61
CA GLN A 12 32.56 -58.16 41.27
C GLN A 12 32.87 -56.94 42.15
N LEU A 13 31.89 -56.03 42.28
CA LEU A 13 31.28 -55.72 43.58
C LEU A 13 29.91 -55.06 43.39
N ILE A 14 28.93 -55.53 44.17
CA ILE A 14 27.54 -55.10 44.22
C ILE A 14 27.39 -53.96 45.24
N LEU A 15 26.66 -52.89 44.90
CA LEU A 15 25.84 -52.17 45.90
C LEU A 15 24.59 -51.54 45.26
N ILE A 16 23.49 -51.70 45.97
CA ILE A 16 22.06 -51.67 45.61
C ILE A 16 21.49 -50.23 45.71
N PHE A 17 20.58 -49.80 44.83
CA PHE A 17 19.21 -49.33 45.19
C PHE A 17 18.32 -48.83 44.01
N LEU A 18 17.21 -49.57 43.82
CA LEU A 18 15.88 -49.22 43.27
C LEU A 18 15.71 -48.61 41.87
N LEU A 19 15.39 -49.47 40.90
CA LEU A 19 14.48 -49.17 39.78
C LEU A 19 13.35 -50.22 39.81
N SER A 20 12.15 -49.81 40.23
CA SER A 20 10.93 -50.58 40.00
C SER A 20 10.29 -50.06 38.72
N PHE A 21 10.35 -50.87 37.66
CA PHE A 21 9.45 -50.76 36.53
C PHE A 21 8.13 -51.41 36.92
N CYS A 22 7.04 -50.64 36.95
CA CYS A 22 5.70 -51.17 36.83
C CYS A 22 4.89 -50.28 35.88
N ASN A 23 4.66 -50.87 34.71
CA ASN A 23 3.44 -50.85 33.91
C ASN A 23 2.87 -49.51 33.41
N PHE A 24 2.85 -49.46 32.08
CA PHE A 24 1.89 -48.75 31.25
C PHE A 24 0.53 -48.54 31.91
N SER A 25 0.13 -47.28 32.00
CA SER A 25 -1.27 -46.87 31.90
C SER A 25 -1.29 -45.62 31.03
N PHE A 26 -1.85 -45.75 29.84
CA PHE A 26 -2.18 -44.63 28.96
C PHE A 26 -3.10 -43.68 29.73
N THR A 27 -2.56 -42.51 30.10
CA THR A 27 -3.37 -41.35 30.43
C THR A 27 -2.85 -40.20 29.59
N THR A 28 -3.71 -39.74 28.69
CA THR A 28 -3.52 -38.59 27.83
C THR A 28 -3.33 -37.34 28.69
N SER A 29 -2.09 -36.88 28.84
CA SER A 29 -1.84 -35.49 29.22
C SER A 29 -2.07 -34.63 27.98
N THR A 30 -3.24 -34.03 27.88
CA THR A 30 -3.50 -32.91 26.97
C THR A 30 -2.61 -31.74 27.39
N HIS A 31 -1.38 -31.72 26.90
CA HIS A 31 -0.61 -30.49 26.83
C HIS A 31 -1.30 -29.62 25.77
N ASN A 32 -2.18 -28.73 26.22
CA ASN A 32 -2.70 -27.64 25.40
C ASN A 32 -1.53 -26.72 25.02
N GLN A 33 -0.76 -27.10 24.00
CA GLN A 33 -0.10 -26.13 23.16
C GLN A 33 -1.15 -25.64 22.15
N ALA A 34 -1.96 -24.67 22.59
CA ALA A 34 -2.58 -23.76 21.65
C ALA A 34 -1.44 -22.99 20.98
N SER A 35 -1.03 -23.46 19.80
CA SER A 35 -0.08 -22.75 18.96
C SER A 35 -0.73 -21.43 18.54
N ASP A 36 -0.05 -20.35 18.93
CA ASP A 36 -0.36 -18.97 18.62
C ASP A 36 -0.20 -18.72 17.11
N HIS A 37 -1.19 -19.16 16.33
CA HIS A 37 -1.32 -18.83 14.92
C HIS A 37 -2.17 -17.56 14.76
N GLN A 38 -1.70 -16.46 15.34
CA GLN A 38 -2.23 -15.16 14.97
C GLN A 38 -1.75 -14.82 13.55
N THR A 39 -2.70 -14.69 12.62
CA THR A 39 -2.37 -14.43 11.20
C THR A 39 -1.72 -13.06 11.05
N ASP A 40 -0.92 -12.84 10.00
CA ASP A 40 -0.33 -11.53 9.72
C ASP A 40 -1.40 -10.44 9.54
N TYR A 41 -2.62 -10.84 9.14
CA TYR A 41 -3.80 -9.99 9.10
C TYR A 41 -4.29 -9.56 10.51
N ASP A 42 -4.25 -10.45 11.50
CA ASP A 42 -4.64 -10.13 12.88
C ASP A 42 -3.61 -9.24 13.57
N LYS A 43 -2.33 -9.43 13.25
CA LYS A 43 -1.25 -8.50 13.64
C LYS A 43 -1.44 -7.13 13.00
N TRP A 44 -1.86 -7.08 11.73
CA TRP A 44 -2.22 -5.84 11.03
C TRP A 44 -3.40 -5.12 11.69
N ILE A 45 -4.50 -5.81 11.99
CA ILE A 45 -5.65 -5.21 12.70
C ILE A 45 -5.20 -4.62 14.04
N SER A 46 -4.45 -5.41 14.81
CA SER A 46 -3.99 -5.00 16.14
C SER A 46 -3.02 -3.83 16.09
N TRP A 47 -2.14 -3.76 15.08
CA TRP A 47 -1.24 -2.62 14.89
C TRP A 47 -2.02 -1.38 14.43
N ASN A 48 -2.93 -1.49 13.46
CA ASN A 48 -3.70 -0.35 12.95
C ASN A 48 -4.62 0.26 14.02
N VAL A 49 -5.30 -0.57 14.81
CA VAL A 49 -6.15 -0.10 15.90
C VAL A 49 -5.33 0.62 16.97
N ARG A 50 -4.16 0.09 17.34
CA ARG A 50 -3.25 0.74 18.30
C ARG A 50 -2.68 2.04 17.75
N ASN A 51 -2.25 2.05 16.49
CA ASN A 51 -1.71 3.26 15.86
C ASN A 51 -2.76 4.34 15.62
N HIS A 52 -4.00 3.98 15.30
CA HIS A 52 -5.09 4.93 15.17
C HIS A 52 -5.36 5.66 16.50
N LYS A 53 -5.38 4.91 17.62
CA LYS A 53 -5.56 5.49 18.96
C LYS A 53 -4.40 6.42 19.36
N THR A 54 -3.15 6.00 19.13
CA THR A 54 -1.96 6.82 19.44
C THR A 54 -1.89 8.08 18.56
N LYS A 55 -2.27 8.00 17.29
CA LYS A 55 -2.27 9.14 16.36
C LYS A 55 -3.39 10.13 16.62
N GLN A 56 -4.58 9.69 17.02
CA GLN A 56 -5.59 10.62 17.52
C GLN A 56 -5.02 11.42 18.69
N ALA A 57 -4.43 10.77 19.69
CA ALA A 57 -3.85 11.46 20.84
C ALA A 57 -2.77 12.51 20.45
N LEU A 58 -1.95 12.23 19.42
CA LEU A 58 -0.94 13.15 18.91
C LEU A 58 -1.50 14.27 18.00
N SER A 59 -2.61 14.03 17.29
CA SER A 59 -3.24 15.06 16.44
C SER A 59 -3.91 16.15 17.25
N TRP A 60 -4.48 15.82 18.42
CA TRP A 60 -5.03 16.80 19.36
C TRP A 60 -3.96 17.75 19.93
N GLN A 61 -2.71 17.30 20.06
CA GLN A 61 -1.60 18.14 20.51
C GLN A 61 -1.07 19.08 19.42
N LYS A 62 -1.12 18.67 18.14
CA LYS A 62 -0.51 19.39 17.02
C LYS A 62 -1.38 20.51 16.42
N GLN A 63 -2.68 20.54 16.72
CA GLN A 63 -3.59 21.60 16.29
C GLN A 63 -3.34 22.96 16.96
N SER A 64 -2.43 23.03 17.95
CA SER A 64 -2.12 24.26 18.70
C SER A 64 -0.94 25.07 18.15
N VAL A 65 -0.18 24.57 17.17
CA VAL A 65 1.04 25.24 16.70
C VAL A 65 1.17 25.15 15.17
N ASN A 66 0.66 26.17 14.47
CA ASN A 66 1.31 26.83 13.32
C ASN A 66 0.34 27.78 12.59
N GLY A 67 0.65 29.08 12.64
CA GLY A 67 0.04 30.10 11.80
C GLY A 67 0.97 30.51 10.64
N ALA A 68 0.43 30.46 9.42
CA ALA A 68 0.67 31.36 8.28
C ALA A 68 -0.33 30.94 7.19
N GLY A 69 -1.23 31.84 6.79
CA GLY A 69 -2.48 31.52 6.12
C GLY A 69 -2.35 31.02 4.68
N SER A 70 -2.47 29.71 4.50
CA SER A 70 -3.10 29.12 3.31
C SER A 70 -4.59 29.01 3.60
N VAL A 71 -5.42 29.72 2.83
CA VAL A 71 -6.89 29.60 2.91
C VAL A 71 -7.30 28.36 2.13
N LEU A 72 -8.09 27.49 2.76
CA LEU A 72 -8.72 26.33 2.11
C LEU A 72 -9.37 26.77 0.79
N ASP A 73 -9.18 25.98 -0.28
CA ASP A 73 -9.77 26.23 -1.59
C ASP A 73 -11.28 26.55 -1.48
N ASP A 74 -11.69 27.70 -2.02
CA ASP A 74 -13.07 28.18 -1.87
C ASP A 74 -14.12 27.22 -2.43
N LYS A 75 -13.83 26.51 -3.52
CA LYS A 75 -14.77 25.54 -4.09
C LYS A 75 -14.94 24.36 -3.16
N LEU A 76 -13.85 23.91 -2.55
CA LEU A 76 -13.89 22.87 -1.53
C LEU A 76 -14.66 23.35 -0.29
N ARG A 77 -14.37 24.55 0.22
CA ARG A 77 -15.09 25.14 1.35
C ARG A 77 -16.60 25.18 1.11
N ILE A 78 -17.03 25.65 -0.06
CA ILE A 78 -18.46 25.68 -0.45
C ILE A 78 -19.04 24.27 -0.52
N ALA A 79 -18.30 23.31 -1.11
CA ALA A 79 -18.77 21.94 -1.23
C ALA A 79 -18.99 21.28 0.14
N GLU A 80 -18.13 21.57 1.12
CA GLU A 80 -18.23 21.03 2.48
C GLU A 80 -19.37 21.64 3.31
N MET A 81 -19.82 22.85 2.99
CA MET A 81 -20.95 23.50 3.69
C MET A 81 -22.29 22.82 3.40
N ASN A 82 -22.42 22.09 2.30
CA ASN A 82 -23.67 21.49 1.87
C ASN A 82 -23.54 20.00 1.52
N LYS A 83 -23.11 19.20 2.50
CA LYS A 83 -22.92 17.74 2.35
C LYS A 83 -24.23 17.02 1.99
N MET A 84 -24.13 16.06 1.09
CA MET A 84 -25.17 15.09 0.76
C MET A 84 -24.68 13.69 1.11
N ARG A 85 -25.56 12.83 1.63
CA ARG A 85 -25.25 11.42 1.90
C ARG A 85 -26.14 10.53 1.04
N ILE A 86 -25.55 9.48 0.49
CA ILE A 86 -26.21 8.43 -0.28
C ILE A 86 -25.74 7.10 0.30
N THR A 87 -26.67 6.21 0.63
CA THR A 87 -26.37 4.88 1.17
C THR A 87 -26.38 3.86 0.04
N VAL A 88 -25.34 3.04 -0.05
CA VAL A 88 -25.27 1.92 -0.98
C VAL A 88 -25.28 0.63 -0.18
N SER A 89 -26.22 -0.27 -0.47
CA SER A 89 -26.32 -1.58 0.18
C SER A 89 -26.85 -2.66 -0.76
N GLN A 90 -26.10 -3.74 -0.95
CA GLN A 90 -26.48 -4.84 -1.85
C GLN A 90 -27.77 -5.55 -1.43
N ASP A 91 -28.12 -5.53 -0.14
CA ASP A 91 -29.36 -6.11 0.41
C ASP A 91 -30.62 -5.27 0.16
N GLY A 92 -30.47 -4.05 -0.39
CA GLY A 92 -31.57 -3.13 -0.66
C GLY A 92 -32.01 -2.27 0.52
N SER A 93 -31.29 -2.28 1.64
CA SER A 93 -31.56 -1.39 2.79
C SER A 93 -31.05 0.06 2.61
N GLY A 94 -30.35 0.34 1.52
CA GLY A 94 -29.84 1.68 1.15
C GLY A 94 -30.61 2.32 0.00
N ASP A 95 -30.17 3.52 -0.40
CA ASP A 95 -30.75 4.28 -1.53
C ASP A 95 -30.48 3.59 -2.88
N PHE A 96 -29.33 2.92 -3.01
CA PHE A 96 -28.93 2.15 -4.19
C PHE A 96 -28.36 0.78 -3.82
N ARG A 97 -28.48 -0.19 -4.73
CA ARG A 97 -27.87 -1.53 -4.56
C ARG A 97 -26.43 -1.59 -5.01
N THR A 98 -26.05 -0.73 -5.96
CA THR A 98 -24.72 -0.71 -6.57
C THR A 98 -24.06 0.66 -6.42
N ILE A 99 -22.73 0.66 -6.39
CA ILE A 99 -21.94 1.91 -6.31
C ILE A 99 -22.09 2.68 -7.62
N LYS A 100 -22.14 1.98 -8.76
CA LYS A 100 -22.29 2.59 -10.08
C LYS A 100 -23.62 3.35 -10.21
N GLU A 101 -24.73 2.80 -9.74
CA GLU A 101 -26.03 3.50 -9.73
C GLU A 101 -25.96 4.77 -8.86
N ALA A 102 -25.36 4.67 -7.68
CA ALA A 102 -25.19 5.80 -6.78
C ALA A 102 -24.32 6.92 -7.38
N VAL A 103 -23.24 6.58 -8.09
CA VAL A 103 -22.43 7.58 -8.80
C VAL A 103 -23.21 8.21 -9.95
N ASN A 104 -23.97 7.41 -10.71
CA ASN A 104 -24.73 7.89 -11.87
C ASN A 104 -25.94 8.76 -11.50
N SER A 105 -26.44 8.68 -10.26
CA SER A 105 -27.56 9.50 -9.79
C SER A 105 -27.16 10.95 -9.47
N ILE A 106 -25.85 11.23 -9.34
CA ILE A 106 -25.34 12.55 -9.00
C ILE A 106 -25.36 13.45 -10.24
N PRO A 107 -25.95 14.66 -10.16
CA PRO A 107 -25.92 15.61 -11.26
C PRO A 107 -24.49 15.98 -11.67
N LEU A 108 -24.25 16.05 -12.98
CA LEU A 108 -22.98 16.53 -13.52
C LEU A 108 -22.69 17.97 -13.05
N ARG A 109 -21.40 18.32 -12.98
CA ARG A 109 -20.90 19.62 -12.45
C ARG A 109 -21.26 19.81 -10.98
N ASN A 110 -21.19 18.73 -10.21
CA ASN A 110 -21.44 18.72 -8.79
C ASN A 110 -20.62 19.80 -8.05
N THR A 111 -21.27 20.54 -7.16
CA THR A 111 -20.66 21.61 -6.35
C THR A 111 -20.70 21.30 -4.86
N ARG A 112 -21.19 20.13 -4.47
CA ARG A 112 -21.43 19.71 -3.08
C ARG A 112 -20.58 18.50 -2.74
N ARG A 113 -20.16 18.34 -1.49
CA ARG A 113 -19.58 17.08 -1.03
C ARG A 113 -20.67 16.00 -1.02
N VAL A 114 -20.54 14.98 -1.88
CA VAL A 114 -21.46 13.83 -1.91
C VAL A 114 -20.75 12.62 -1.32
N ILE A 115 -21.28 12.12 -0.20
CA ILE A 115 -20.72 11.01 0.57
C ILE A 115 -21.54 9.76 0.28
N LEU A 116 -20.94 8.82 -0.45
CA LEU A 116 -21.48 7.47 -0.64
C LEU A 116 -21.07 6.62 0.57
N MET A 117 -22.02 6.35 1.45
CA MET A 117 -21.89 5.42 2.56
C MET A 117 -22.11 4.00 2.04
N ILE A 118 -21.02 3.27 1.82
CA ILE A 118 -21.03 1.96 1.20
C ILE A 118 -21.04 0.90 2.30
N LYS A 119 -22.15 0.18 2.44
CA LYS A 119 -22.31 -0.89 3.43
C LYS A 119 -21.37 -2.06 3.14
N PRO A 120 -20.99 -2.85 4.17
CA PRO A 120 -20.15 -4.03 3.98
C PRO A 120 -20.66 -4.96 2.88
N GLY A 121 -19.74 -5.51 2.10
CA GLY A 121 -20.07 -6.37 0.97
C GLY A 121 -18.93 -6.49 -0.04
N ILE A 122 -19.13 -7.36 -1.04
CA ILE A 122 -18.22 -7.51 -2.17
C ILE A 122 -18.94 -6.97 -3.41
N TYR A 123 -18.50 -5.80 -3.86
CA TYR A 123 -19.02 -5.07 -5.01
C TYR A 123 -18.16 -5.42 -6.23
N ARG A 124 -18.64 -6.39 -7.02
CA ARG A 124 -18.01 -6.78 -8.29
C ARG A 124 -18.40 -5.81 -9.40
N GLU A 125 -17.83 -4.61 -9.37
CA GLU A 125 -18.20 -3.50 -10.23
C GLU A 125 -16.98 -2.80 -10.83
N LYS A 126 -17.08 -2.41 -12.10
CA LYS A 126 -16.15 -1.46 -12.72
C LYS A 126 -16.68 -0.04 -12.55
N ILE A 127 -15.99 0.75 -11.73
CA ILE A 127 -16.42 2.08 -11.30
C ILE A 127 -15.61 3.16 -12.03
N PHE A 128 -16.31 4.18 -12.53
CA PHE A 128 -15.70 5.37 -13.10
C PHE A 128 -16.32 6.62 -12.48
N VAL A 129 -15.51 7.42 -11.80
CA VAL A 129 -15.91 8.73 -11.25
C VAL A 129 -15.37 9.81 -12.19
N PRO A 130 -16.21 10.36 -13.09
CA PRO A 130 -15.76 11.29 -14.13
C PRO A 130 -15.33 12.64 -13.54
N LYS A 131 -14.48 13.36 -14.28
CA LYS A 131 -14.01 14.72 -13.94
C LYS A 131 -15.15 15.72 -13.64
N THR A 132 -16.33 15.49 -14.22
CA THR A 132 -17.54 16.31 -14.02
C THR A 132 -18.20 16.11 -12.66
N LEU A 133 -17.76 15.15 -11.84
CA LEU A 133 -18.26 14.89 -10.49
C LEU A 133 -17.15 15.12 -9.44
N PRO A 134 -16.69 16.35 -9.20
CA PRO A 134 -15.76 16.60 -8.10
C PRO A 134 -16.43 16.38 -6.74
N PHE A 135 -15.64 16.35 -5.66
CA PHE A 135 -16.11 16.28 -4.27
C PHE A 135 -16.91 15.01 -3.91
N ILE A 136 -16.56 13.88 -4.53
CA ILE A 136 -17.13 12.59 -4.18
C ILE A 136 -16.34 11.94 -3.06
N THR A 137 -17.04 11.38 -2.08
CA THR A 137 -16.44 10.59 -1.00
C THR A 137 -17.01 9.19 -1.01
N PHE A 138 -16.15 8.18 -1.01
CA PHE A 138 -16.52 6.80 -0.70
C PHE A 138 -16.19 6.53 0.77
N LEU A 139 -17.20 6.19 1.56
CA LEU A 139 -17.08 5.95 3.00
C LEU A 139 -17.57 4.54 3.32
N GLY A 140 -16.65 3.68 3.73
CA GLY A 140 -16.95 2.33 4.21
C GLY A 140 -16.96 2.24 5.74
N ASP A 141 -17.48 1.12 6.24
CA ASP A 141 -17.42 0.76 7.65
C ASP A 141 -15.98 0.38 8.05
N ALA A 142 -15.44 0.99 9.10
CA ALA A 142 -14.07 0.72 9.55
C ALA A 142 -13.87 -0.71 10.07
N SER A 143 -14.90 -1.31 10.68
CA SER A 143 -14.87 -2.66 11.24
C SER A 143 -15.06 -3.73 10.18
N ASN A 144 -15.79 -3.40 9.10
CA ASN A 144 -16.00 -4.29 7.98
C ASN A 144 -15.98 -3.52 6.63
N PRO A 145 -14.80 -3.10 6.15
CA PRO A 145 -14.67 -2.34 4.93
C PRO A 145 -15.25 -3.07 3.70
N PRO A 146 -16.09 -2.43 2.88
CA PRO A 146 -16.54 -3.01 1.62
C PRO A 146 -15.36 -3.20 0.67
N THR A 147 -15.46 -4.24 -0.16
CA THR A 147 -14.48 -4.56 -1.20
C THR A 147 -15.06 -4.25 -2.58
N ILE A 148 -14.42 -3.36 -3.33
CA ILE A 148 -14.71 -3.10 -4.74
C ILE A 148 -13.70 -3.89 -5.56
N THR A 149 -14.16 -4.88 -6.32
CA THR A 149 -13.29 -5.86 -6.99
C THR A 149 -13.62 -6.00 -8.47
N GLY A 150 -12.57 -6.21 -9.26
CA GLY A 150 -12.60 -6.46 -10.69
C GLY A 150 -11.44 -7.37 -11.11
N ASN A 151 -11.38 -7.70 -12.39
CA ASN A 151 -10.41 -8.66 -12.92
C ASN A 151 -9.97 -8.35 -14.36
N ASP A 152 -10.04 -7.09 -14.77
CA ASP A 152 -9.58 -6.69 -16.09
C ASP A 152 -8.05 -6.61 -16.14
N THR A 153 -7.46 -7.10 -17.24
CA THR A 153 -6.05 -6.88 -17.57
C THR A 153 -5.91 -5.91 -18.74
N ALA A 154 -4.69 -5.46 -18.99
CA ALA A 154 -4.36 -4.64 -20.16
C ALA A 154 -4.61 -5.34 -21.51
N SER A 155 -4.63 -6.67 -21.55
CA SER A 155 -4.86 -7.45 -22.75
C SER A 155 -6.33 -7.79 -23.01
N VAL A 156 -7.21 -7.72 -22.00
CA VAL A 156 -8.65 -7.93 -22.17
C VAL A 156 -9.19 -7.00 -23.26
N ALA A 157 -10.03 -7.53 -24.14
CA ALA A 157 -10.68 -6.75 -25.18
C ALA A 157 -11.76 -5.84 -24.57
N GLY A 158 -11.68 -4.54 -24.89
CA GLY A 158 -12.71 -3.57 -24.60
C GLY A 158 -13.91 -3.70 -25.52
N LYS A 159 -14.90 -2.83 -25.34
CA LYS A 159 -16.15 -2.84 -26.12
C LYS A 159 -15.95 -2.60 -27.62
N ASP A 160 -14.86 -1.96 -28.00
CA ASP A 160 -14.46 -1.69 -29.38
C ASP A 160 -13.61 -2.82 -29.99
N GLY A 161 -13.48 -3.96 -29.29
CA GLY A 161 -12.67 -5.11 -29.70
C GLY A 161 -11.16 -4.90 -29.53
N ARG A 162 -10.71 -3.73 -29.05
CA ARG A 162 -9.28 -3.43 -28.85
C ARG A 162 -8.86 -3.70 -27.41
N PRO A 163 -7.59 -4.06 -27.14
CA PRO A 163 -7.12 -4.27 -25.77
C PRO A 163 -7.30 -3.01 -24.92
N LEU A 164 -7.81 -3.17 -23.70
CA LEU A 164 -8.04 -2.08 -22.73
C LEU A 164 -6.77 -1.25 -22.46
N LYS A 165 -5.60 -1.89 -22.54
CA LYS A 165 -4.31 -1.38 -22.04
C LYS A 165 -4.38 -1.13 -20.52
N THR A 166 -3.22 -0.84 -19.92
CA THR A 166 -3.13 -0.61 -18.46
C THR A 166 -4.06 0.50 -17.98
N PHE A 167 -4.26 1.55 -18.78
CA PHE A 167 -5.08 2.70 -18.37
C PHE A 167 -6.55 2.33 -18.13
N GLN A 168 -7.12 1.46 -18.97
CA GLN A 168 -8.53 1.09 -18.87
C GLN A 168 -8.76 -0.23 -18.11
N SER A 169 -7.70 -0.91 -17.64
CA SER A 169 -7.85 -2.11 -16.81
C SER A 169 -8.24 -1.83 -15.34
N ALA A 170 -8.29 -0.55 -14.95
CA ALA A 170 -8.66 -0.14 -13.59
C ALA A 170 -10.05 -0.64 -13.17
N THR A 171 -10.14 -1.33 -12.02
CA THR A 171 -11.41 -1.64 -11.34
C THR A 171 -12.13 -0.35 -10.95
N VAL A 172 -11.40 0.58 -10.32
CA VAL A 172 -11.91 1.92 -9.98
C VAL A 172 -11.06 2.99 -10.64
N ALA A 173 -11.69 3.83 -11.45
CA ALA A 173 -11.05 4.94 -12.14
C ALA A 173 -11.62 6.28 -11.65
N VAL A 174 -10.76 7.13 -11.08
CA VAL A 174 -11.14 8.42 -10.49
C VAL A 174 -10.51 9.55 -11.30
N ASP A 175 -11.32 10.23 -12.10
CA ASP A 175 -10.93 11.43 -12.85
C ASP A 175 -11.42 12.72 -12.15
N ALA A 176 -12.24 12.58 -11.11
CA ALA A 176 -12.79 13.65 -10.29
C ALA A 176 -11.76 14.27 -9.33
N ASN A 177 -11.76 15.60 -9.25
CA ASN A 177 -10.97 16.33 -8.26
C ASN A 177 -11.60 16.25 -6.87
N TYR A 178 -10.80 16.40 -5.81
CA TYR A 178 -11.27 16.38 -4.42
C TYR A 178 -11.96 15.07 -4.02
N PHE A 179 -11.61 13.96 -4.69
CA PHE A 179 -12.11 12.63 -4.34
C PHE A 179 -11.54 12.18 -3.00
N VAL A 180 -12.36 11.57 -2.17
CA VAL A 180 -11.92 10.99 -0.89
C VAL A 180 -12.39 9.54 -0.78
N ALA A 181 -11.54 8.63 -0.34
CA ALA A 181 -11.96 7.29 0.08
C ALA A 181 -11.52 7.01 1.52
N ILE A 182 -12.42 6.45 2.31
CA ILE A 182 -12.20 6.14 3.72
C ILE A 182 -12.70 4.71 3.98
N ASN A 183 -11.86 3.85 4.54
CA ASN A 183 -12.21 2.46 4.89
C ASN A 183 -12.76 1.66 3.69
N ILE A 184 -12.06 1.68 2.56
CA ILE A 184 -12.45 0.91 1.36
C ILE A 184 -11.33 -0.06 0.98
N LYS A 185 -11.68 -1.29 0.59
CA LYS A 185 -10.77 -2.23 -0.07
C LYS A 185 -10.98 -2.14 -1.57
N PHE A 186 -9.93 -1.81 -2.32
CA PHE A 186 -9.93 -1.82 -3.78
C PHE A 186 -9.12 -3.01 -4.28
N GLU A 187 -9.65 -3.76 -5.22
CA GLU A 187 -9.03 -4.99 -5.69
C GLU A 187 -9.08 -5.12 -7.22
N ASN A 188 -7.96 -5.57 -7.79
CA ASN A 188 -7.95 -6.30 -9.03
C ASN A 188 -7.42 -7.72 -8.75
N SER A 189 -8.26 -8.74 -8.94
CA SER A 189 -8.01 -10.09 -8.45
C SER A 189 -7.20 -10.95 -9.42
N VAL A 190 -6.67 -10.39 -10.51
CA VAL A 190 -5.92 -11.16 -11.51
C VAL A 190 -4.52 -11.50 -10.98
N PRO A 191 -4.15 -12.79 -10.92
CA PRO A 191 -2.78 -13.17 -10.60
C PRO A 191 -1.86 -12.86 -11.79
N HIS A 192 -0.62 -12.49 -11.49
CA HIS A 192 0.38 -12.14 -12.49
C HIS A 192 1.59 -13.07 -12.47
N VAL A 193 2.07 -13.43 -13.65
CA VAL A 193 3.33 -14.15 -13.84
C VAL A 193 4.41 -13.18 -14.31
N ILE A 194 5.41 -12.92 -13.48
CA ILE A 194 6.50 -11.97 -13.78
C ILE A 194 7.19 -12.31 -15.11
N GLY A 195 7.17 -11.35 -16.04
CA GLY A 195 7.69 -11.47 -17.40
C GLY A 195 6.63 -11.75 -18.46
N SER A 196 5.37 -11.98 -18.07
CA SER A 196 4.25 -12.15 -19.01
C SER A 196 3.91 -10.82 -19.72
N ARG A 197 3.36 -10.91 -20.93
CA ARG A 197 2.92 -9.74 -21.69
C ARG A 197 1.44 -9.47 -21.45
N GLY A 198 1.07 -8.20 -21.26
CA GLY A 198 -0.33 -7.77 -21.14
C GLY A 198 -1.00 -8.11 -19.80
N GLY A 199 -0.23 -8.58 -18.81
CA GLY A 199 -0.73 -8.97 -17.49
C GLY A 199 -0.94 -7.82 -16.50
N GLN A 200 -0.76 -6.55 -16.91
CA GLN A 200 -0.99 -5.39 -16.06
C GLN A 200 -2.47 -5.31 -15.66
N ALA A 201 -2.77 -5.16 -14.37
CA ALA A 201 -4.12 -5.24 -13.84
C ALA A 201 -4.31 -4.23 -12.69
N VAL A 202 -4.93 -3.10 -13.00
CA VAL A 202 -5.01 -1.96 -12.08
C VAL A 202 -6.21 -2.12 -11.14
N ALA A 203 -6.00 -1.98 -9.83
CA ALA A 203 -7.08 -1.90 -8.85
C ALA A 203 -7.67 -0.48 -8.83
N VAL A 204 -6.82 0.54 -8.74
CA VAL A 204 -7.25 1.95 -8.73
C VAL A 204 -6.38 2.79 -9.65
N ARG A 205 -7.03 3.62 -10.48
CA ARG A 205 -6.39 4.68 -11.24
C ARG A 205 -6.88 6.05 -10.77
N ILE A 206 -5.96 6.97 -10.49
CA ILE A 206 -6.27 8.30 -9.96
C ILE A 206 -5.70 9.37 -10.88
N SER A 207 -6.57 10.17 -11.49
CA SER A 207 -6.23 11.20 -12.48
C SER A 207 -6.82 12.58 -12.18
N GLY A 208 -7.77 12.64 -11.25
CA GLY A 208 -8.23 13.89 -10.67
C GLY A 208 -7.30 14.34 -9.55
N THR A 209 -7.04 15.65 -9.46
CA THR A 209 -6.12 16.19 -8.46
C THR A 209 -6.79 16.37 -7.10
N LYS A 210 -5.98 16.46 -6.04
CA LYS A 210 -6.42 16.67 -4.66
C LYS A 210 -7.26 15.50 -4.16
N ALA A 211 -6.79 14.27 -4.39
CA ALA A 211 -7.47 13.05 -3.95
C ALA A 211 -6.83 12.48 -2.68
N ALA A 212 -7.66 12.09 -1.69
CA ALA A 212 -7.18 11.57 -0.42
C ALA A 212 -7.74 10.17 -0.10
N PHE A 213 -6.90 9.31 0.48
CA PHE A 213 -7.25 7.95 0.85
C PHE A 213 -6.85 7.71 2.31
N TYR A 214 -7.81 7.29 3.14
CA TYR A 214 -7.62 7.09 4.57
C TYR A 214 -8.04 5.67 4.94
N ASN A 215 -7.12 4.91 5.55
CA ASN A 215 -7.41 3.54 5.99
C ASN A 215 -7.97 2.65 4.86
N CYS A 216 -7.52 2.89 3.63
CA CYS A 216 -7.87 2.10 2.45
C CYS A 216 -6.84 0.98 2.23
N SER A 217 -7.29 -0.11 1.63
CA SER A 217 -6.42 -1.20 1.19
C SER A 217 -6.49 -1.37 -0.32
N PHE A 218 -5.35 -1.58 -0.96
CA PHE A 218 -5.22 -1.77 -2.40
C PHE A 218 -4.59 -3.14 -2.67
N TYR A 219 -5.34 -4.01 -3.31
CA TYR A 219 -4.96 -5.38 -3.62
C TYR A 219 -4.83 -5.55 -5.13
N GLY A 220 -3.70 -6.08 -5.56
CA GLY A 220 -3.42 -6.41 -6.94
C GLY A 220 -2.10 -7.13 -7.05
N ASP A 221 -1.65 -7.36 -8.28
CA ASP A 221 -0.38 -8.02 -8.56
C ASP A 221 0.54 -7.08 -9.36
N GLN A 222 0.58 -7.15 -10.70
CA GLN A 222 1.28 -6.12 -11.48
C GLN A 222 0.41 -4.87 -11.69
N ASP A 223 0.99 -3.69 -11.46
CA ASP A 223 0.38 -2.37 -11.69
C ASP A 223 -0.86 -2.08 -10.79
N THR A 224 -0.85 -2.49 -9.51
CA THR A 224 -1.99 -2.34 -8.58
C THR A 224 -2.55 -0.91 -8.49
N LEU A 225 -1.70 0.07 -8.16
CA LEU A 225 -2.09 1.46 -7.93
C LEU A 225 -1.49 2.36 -9.00
N TYR A 226 -2.34 2.76 -9.96
CA TYR A 226 -1.98 3.74 -10.98
C TYR A 226 -2.24 5.16 -10.45
N ASP A 227 -1.27 5.65 -9.68
CA ASP A 227 -1.18 7.05 -9.27
C ASP A 227 -0.77 7.93 -10.46
N HIS A 228 -1.73 8.09 -11.39
CA HIS A 228 -1.46 8.61 -12.71
C HIS A 228 -1.00 10.07 -12.67
N LYS A 229 -1.79 10.99 -12.11
CA LYS A 229 -1.44 12.42 -12.06
C LYS A 229 -2.27 13.19 -11.02
N GLY A 230 -1.70 14.25 -10.47
CA GLY A 230 -2.37 15.13 -9.51
C GLY A 230 -1.64 15.23 -8.18
N LEU A 231 -2.20 15.99 -7.24
CA LEU A 231 -1.79 16.02 -5.84
C LEU A 231 -2.57 14.96 -5.08
N HIS A 232 -1.89 13.98 -4.48
CA HIS A 232 -2.57 12.91 -3.76
C HIS A 232 -2.01 12.67 -2.37
N TYR A 233 -2.87 12.25 -1.44
CA TYR A 233 -2.49 11.91 -0.08
C TYR A 233 -3.05 10.56 0.31
N PHE A 234 -2.18 9.69 0.82
CA PHE A 234 -2.54 8.37 1.32
C PHE A 234 -2.10 8.31 2.77
N ASN A 235 -3.04 8.06 3.67
CA ASN A 235 -2.76 7.95 5.10
C ASN A 235 -3.27 6.64 5.65
N ASN A 236 -2.39 5.92 6.35
CA ASN A 236 -2.72 4.64 6.98
C ASN A 236 -3.24 3.59 5.98
N CYS A 237 -2.70 3.59 4.75
CA CYS A 237 -3.13 2.66 3.71
C CYS A 237 -2.29 1.38 3.67
N PHE A 238 -2.91 0.26 3.29
CA PHE A 238 -2.23 -0.96 2.91
C PHE A 238 -2.18 -1.08 1.39
N ILE A 239 -1.01 -1.33 0.81
CA ILE A 239 -0.84 -1.45 -0.65
C ILE A 239 -0.05 -2.71 -0.94
N GLN A 240 -0.61 -3.60 -1.76
CA GLN A 240 0.01 -4.87 -2.14
C GLN A 240 0.16 -5.02 -3.65
N GLY A 241 1.29 -5.60 -4.07
CA GLY A 241 1.48 -6.08 -5.42
C GLY A 241 2.84 -6.70 -5.68
N SER A 242 3.15 -6.98 -6.94
CA SER A 242 4.42 -7.55 -7.39
C SER A 242 5.24 -6.54 -8.19
N VAL A 243 4.95 -6.38 -9.48
CA VAL A 243 5.71 -5.51 -10.39
C VAL A 243 5.05 -4.14 -10.48
N ASP A 244 5.82 -3.08 -10.22
CA ASP A 244 5.42 -1.68 -10.40
C ASP A 244 4.08 -1.32 -9.73
N PHE A 245 3.83 -1.90 -8.57
CA PHE A 245 2.48 -1.87 -8.00
C PHE A 245 2.07 -0.48 -7.48
N ILE A 246 3.00 0.48 -7.42
CA ILE A 246 2.72 1.92 -7.32
C ILE A 246 3.41 2.65 -8.47
N PHE A 247 2.66 3.17 -9.43
CA PHE A 247 3.23 3.74 -10.64
C PHE A 247 2.44 4.92 -11.21
N GLY A 248 3.09 5.73 -12.04
CA GLY A 248 2.52 6.93 -12.64
C GLY A 248 3.38 8.17 -12.39
N TYR A 249 2.81 9.37 -12.51
CA TYR A 249 3.53 10.64 -12.32
C TYR A 249 2.79 11.60 -11.36
N GLY A 250 1.99 11.09 -10.44
CA GLY A 250 1.44 11.89 -9.34
C GLY A 250 2.50 12.60 -8.50
N ARG A 251 2.10 13.66 -7.81
CA ARG A 251 2.82 14.27 -6.70
C ARG A 251 2.11 13.81 -5.43
N SER A 252 2.66 12.80 -4.78
CA SER A 252 1.91 12.03 -3.80
C SER A 252 2.69 11.83 -2.52
N LEU A 253 2.01 12.02 -1.39
CA LEU A 253 2.53 11.70 -0.07
C LEU A 253 1.80 10.45 0.46
N TYR A 254 2.57 9.41 0.71
CA TYR A 254 2.15 8.17 1.37
C TYR A 254 2.66 8.19 2.80
N GLU A 255 1.78 8.46 3.75
CA GLU A 255 2.13 8.61 5.15
C GLU A 255 1.55 7.45 5.97
N ASN A 256 2.41 6.79 6.75
CA ASN A 256 2.02 5.63 7.54
C ASN A 256 1.46 4.46 6.72
N CYS A 257 1.97 4.26 5.51
CA CYS A 257 1.50 3.21 4.63
C CYS A 257 2.26 1.90 4.88
N TYR A 258 1.59 0.78 4.65
CA TYR A 258 2.18 -0.55 4.66
C TYR A 258 2.24 -1.09 3.22
N LEU A 259 3.46 -1.30 2.72
CA LEU A 259 3.74 -1.70 1.35
C LEU A 259 4.16 -3.17 1.35
N ASN A 260 3.28 -4.06 0.91
CA ASN A 260 3.54 -5.51 0.92
C ASN A 260 3.85 -6.03 -0.48
N SER A 261 5.07 -6.51 -0.70
CA SER A 261 5.39 -7.22 -1.94
C SER A 261 4.92 -8.67 -1.90
N ILE A 262 4.17 -9.07 -2.91
CA ILE A 262 3.82 -10.48 -3.18
C ILE A 262 4.62 -11.07 -4.35
N ALA A 263 5.68 -10.39 -4.80
CA ALA A 263 6.53 -10.90 -5.87
C ALA A 263 7.18 -12.25 -5.47
N LYS A 264 7.19 -13.20 -6.41
CA LYS A 264 7.89 -14.49 -6.28
C LYS A 264 9.30 -14.49 -6.88
N LYS A 265 9.64 -13.42 -7.59
CA LYS A 265 10.93 -13.17 -8.23
C LYS A 265 11.34 -11.72 -7.94
N LYS A 266 12.40 -11.23 -8.60
CA LYS A 266 12.76 -9.81 -8.57
C LYS A 266 11.66 -8.95 -9.19
N ALA A 267 11.25 -7.89 -8.50
CA ALA A 267 10.29 -6.90 -8.96
C ALA A 267 10.65 -5.49 -8.47
N SER A 268 9.75 -4.53 -8.61
CA SER A 268 9.92 -3.17 -8.11
C SER A 268 8.65 -2.72 -7.41
N LEU A 269 8.78 -2.07 -6.25
CA LEU A 269 7.64 -1.47 -5.55
C LEU A 269 7.06 -0.31 -6.38
N THR A 270 7.94 0.58 -6.83
CA THR A 270 7.53 1.81 -7.51
C THR A 270 8.05 1.90 -8.96
N ALA A 271 7.30 2.58 -9.81
CA ALA A 271 7.71 2.98 -11.16
C ALA A 271 7.21 4.39 -11.48
N GLN A 272 7.96 5.41 -11.05
CA GLN A 272 7.56 6.81 -11.20
C GLN A 272 8.00 7.35 -12.59
N LYS A 273 7.12 8.12 -13.24
CA LYS A 273 7.19 8.51 -14.65
C LYS A 273 7.46 10.00 -14.91
N ARG A 274 8.03 10.72 -13.94
CA ARG A 274 8.42 12.12 -14.12
C ARG A 274 9.43 12.20 -15.26
N SER A 275 9.11 13.01 -16.27
CA SER A 275 9.80 13.00 -17.57
C SER A 275 10.74 14.20 -17.80
N ASN A 276 10.66 15.23 -16.97
CA ASN A 276 11.55 16.39 -17.02
C ASN A 276 11.77 16.98 -15.62
N SER A 277 12.75 17.89 -15.51
CA SER A 277 13.15 18.50 -14.23
C SER A 277 12.17 19.55 -13.69
N SER A 278 11.36 20.19 -14.54
CA SER A 278 10.43 21.25 -14.14
C SER A 278 9.13 20.73 -13.53
N LEU A 279 8.82 19.44 -13.68
CA LEU A 279 7.65 18.83 -13.06
C LEU A 279 7.87 18.60 -11.57
N GLU A 280 6.99 19.10 -10.71
CA GLU A 280 7.04 18.87 -9.27
C GLU A 280 6.50 17.48 -8.83
N SER A 281 6.24 16.57 -9.78
CA SER A 281 5.78 15.21 -9.45
C SER A 281 6.83 14.37 -8.74
N GLY A 282 6.37 13.32 -8.05
CA GLY A 282 7.19 12.45 -7.23
C GLY A 282 6.39 11.74 -6.16
N PHE A 283 6.84 10.55 -5.79
CA PHE A 283 6.27 9.79 -4.69
C PHE A 283 7.13 9.98 -3.44
N SER A 284 6.52 10.42 -2.35
CA SER A 284 7.17 10.52 -1.05
C SER A 284 6.50 9.56 -0.07
N PHE A 285 7.28 8.70 0.57
CA PHE A 285 6.83 7.75 1.56
C PHE A 285 7.41 8.16 2.92
N LYS A 286 6.54 8.38 3.90
CA LYS A 286 6.92 8.80 5.24
C LYS A 286 6.32 7.88 6.29
N ASP A 287 7.10 7.56 7.32
CA ASP A 287 6.68 6.73 8.46
C ASP A 287 6.03 5.40 8.03
N SER A 288 6.50 4.86 6.90
CA SER A 288 5.89 3.73 6.21
C SER A 288 6.68 2.43 6.46
N VAL A 289 6.14 1.31 6.00
CA VAL A 289 6.75 -0.02 6.16
C VAL A 289 6.79 -0.71 4.81
N VAL A 290 7.93 -1.32 4.48
CA VAL A 290 8.13 -2.16 3.28
C VAL A 290 8.39 -3.60 3.73
N THR A 291 7.54 -4.53 3.31
CA THR A 291 7.66 -5.97 3.60
C THR A 291 7.46 -6.83 2.35
N GLY A 292 7.61 -8.15 2.49
CA GLY A 292 7.18 -9.08 1.46
C GLY A 292 6.72 -10.42 2.06
N SER A 293 5.76 -11.06 1.40
CA SER A 293 5.10 -12.27 1.88
C SER A 293 5.25 -13.49 0.95
N SER A 294 5.95 -13.34 -0.19
CA SER A 294 6.04 -14.39 -1.22
C SER A 294 7.47 -14.80 -1.60
N GLY A 295 8.48 -14.37 -0.84
CA GLY A 295 9.88 -14.79 -0.99
C GLY A 295 10.68 -14.15 -2.14
N GLY A 296 10.04 -13.36 -3.01
CA GLY A 296 10.75 -12.53 -3.99
C GLY A 296 11.41 -11.31 -3.36
N LEU A 297 12.28 -10.65 -4.13
CA LEU A 297 12.98 -9.44 -3.71
C LEU A 297 12.54 -8.25 -4.56
N VAL A 298 12.64 -7.04 -4.01
CA VAL A 298 12.18 -5.82 -4.69
C VAL A 298 13.23 -4.74 -4.71
N TYR A 299 13.26 -3.99 -5.80
CA TYR A 299 13.76 -2.62 -5.78
C TYR A 299 12.72 -1.72 -5.11
N LEU A 300 13.17 -0.72 -4.36
CA LEU A 300 12.33 0.39 -3.88
C LEU A 300 11.65 1.12 -5.04
N GLY A 301 12.35 1.22 -6.18
CA GLY A 301 11.81 1.80 -7.39
C GLY A 301 12.66 1.55 -8.62
N ARG A 302 12.03 1.65 -9.78
CA ARG A 302 12.70 1.67 -11.07
C ARG A 302 12.23 2.83 -11.95
N ALA A 303 13.17 3.45 -12.65
CA ALA A 303 12.95 4.73 -13.35
C ALA A 303 12.15 4.55 -14.65
N TRP A 304 10.81 4.59 -14.55
CA TRP A 304 9.96 4.59 -15.74
C TRP A 304 10.11 5.91 -16.53
N GLY A 305 10.25 7.03 -15.82
CA GLY A 305 10.54 8.35 -16.40
C GLY A 305 12.01 8.74 -16.26
N ASP A 306 12.50 9.54 -17.20
CA ASP A 306 13.90 10.00 -17.25
C ASP A 306 14.32 10.86 -16.06
N TYR A 307 13.36 11.48 -15.36
CA TYR A 307 13.57 12.28 -14.16
C TYR A 307 12.74 11.73 -12.99
N SER A 308 12.57 10.40 -12.96
CA SER A 308 11.84 9.70 -11.92
C SER A 308 12.30 10.15 -10.52
N ARG A 309 11.33 10.41 -9.65
CA ARG A 309 11.54 10.91 -8.29
C ARG A 309 10.74 10.12 -7.28
N VAL A 310 11.44 9.50 -6.33
CA VAL A 310 10.89 8.70 -5.24
C VAL A 310 11.73 8.94 -3.98
N VAL A 311 11.08 9.22 -2.86
CA VAL A 311 11.76 9.45 -1.57
C VAL A 311 11.13 8.56 -0.51
N PHE A 312 11.97 7.86 0.25
CA PHE A 312 11.56 7.16 1.48
C PHE A 312 12.17 7.87 2.68
N SER A 313 11.33 8.19 3.67
CA SER A 313 11.71 8.88 4.89
C SER A 313 11.14 8.16 6.10
N TYR A 314 11.96 7.93 7.13
CA TYR A 314 11.55 7.23 8.36
C TYR A 314 10.83 5.89 8.09
N THR A 315 11.18 5.23 6.99
CA THR A 315 10.52 4.01 6.55
C THR A 315 11.28 2.80 7.04
N PHE A 316 10.58 1.85 7.66
CA PHE A 316 11.13 0.53 7.97
C PHE A 316 11.14 -0.34 6.70
N MET A 317 12.29 -0.89 6.36
CA MET A 317 12.49 -1.77 5.20
C MET A 317 12.94 -3.14 5.68
N ASP A 318 12.10 -4.15 5.45
CA ASP A 318 12.45 -5.55 5.72
C ASP A 318 13.44 -6.09 4.66
N LYS A 319 13.97 -7.29 4.88
CA LYS A 319 14.99 -7.97 4.05
C LYS A 319 14.56 -8.26 2.60
N VAL A 320 13.31 -7.94 2.25
CA VAL A 320 12.77 -8.02 0.90
C VAL A 320 13.45 -7.04 -0.06
N VAL A 321 13.99 -5.93 0.46
CA VAL A 321 14.62 -4.89 -0.37
C VAL A 321 16.00 -5.35 -0.84
N LEU A 322 16.23 -5.28 -2.16
CA LEU A 322 17.52 -5.59 -2.77
C LEU A 322 18.62 -4.65 -2.25
N PRO A 323 19.87 -5.12 -2.05
CA PRO A 323 20.98 -4.26 -1.62
C PRO A 323 21.17 -3.03 -2.51
N GLN A 324 21.01 -3.19 -3.83
CA GLN A 324 21.06 -2.11 -4.82
C GLN A 324 20.05 -1.00 -4.55
N GLY A 325 18.92 -1.33 -3.92
CA GLY A 325 17.80 -0.42 -3.61
C GLY A 325 16.99 -0.04 -4.84
N TRP A 326 17.66 0.34 -5.93
CA TRP A 326 17.03 1.03 -7.06
C TRP A 326 17.48 0.48 -8.41
N SER A 327 16.69 0.76 -9.44
CA SER A 327 17.04 0.48 -10.83
C SER A 327 16.79 1.69 -11.73
N ASP A 328 17.71 1.95 -12.64
CA ASP A 328 17.64 2.93 -13.72
C ASP A 328 16.78 2.46 -14.90
N TRP A 329 16.17 1.26 -14.79
CA TRP A 329 15.47 0.57 -15.88
C TRP A 329 16.39 0.17 -17.05
N GLY A 330 17.70 0.02 -16.80
CA GLY A 330 18.69 -0.33 -17.83
C GLY A 330 19.06 0.82 -18.76
N ASP A 331 18.84 2.07 -18.34
CA ASP A 331 19.30 3.27 -19.03
C ASP A 331 20.13 4.16 -18.10
N GLN A 332 21.45 3.96 -18.14
CA GLN A 332 22.42 4.66 -17.30
C GLN A 332 22.39 6.18 -17.45
N LYS A 333 21.83 6.72 -18.55
CA LYS A 333 21.65 8.18 -18.71
C LYS A 333 20.69 8.76 -17.66
N ARG A 334 19.90 7.92 -17.00
CA ARG A 334 18.96 8.32 -15.95
C ARG A 334 19.61 8.51 -14.60
N ASP A 335 20.75 7.86 -14.34
CA ASP A 335 21.47 7.91 -13.05
C ASP A 335 21.71 9.35 -12.57
N ALA A 336 22.10 10.25 -13.48
CA ALA A 336 22.35 11.66 -13.18
C ALA A 336 21.07 12.53 -13.06
N ARG A 337 19.91 12.01 -13.48
CA ARG A 337 18.65 12.77 -13.63
C ARG A 337 17.57 12.36 -12.63
N VAL A 338 17.58 11.11 -12.18
CA VAL A 338 16.62 10.60 -11.20
C VAL A 338 16.91 11.16 -9.80
N TYR A 339 15.88 11.24 -8.98
CA TYR A 339 15.98 11.64 -7.59
C TYR A 339 15.41 10.53 -6.70
N TYR A 340 16.27 9.58 -6.34
CA TYR A 340 15.93 8.47 -5.45
C TYR A 340 16.61 8.64 -4.11
N GLY A 341 15.81 9.02 -3.12
CA GLY A 341 16.28 9.43 -1.80
C GLY A 341 15.85 8.49 -0.69
N GLU A 342 16.76 8.22 0.23
CA GLU A 342 16.50 7.55 1.50
C GLU A 342 16.91 8.47 2.65
N TYR A 343 16.03 8.63 3.64
CA TYR A 343 16.24 9.51 4.79
C TYR A 343 15.83 8.82 6.08
N LYS A 344 16.79 8.57 6.97
CA LYS A 344 16.57 7.94 8.28
C LYS A 344 15.69 6.66 8.21
N CYS A 345 15.84 5.89 7.13
CA CYS A 345 15.21 4.58 6.99
C CYS A 345 15.88 3.56 7.92
N SER A 346 15.15 2.53 8.31
CA SER A 346 15.60 1.51 9.27
C SER A 346 15.23 0.11 8.84
N GLY A 347 15.74 -0.91 9.54
CA GLY A 347 15.49 -2.32 9.23
C GLY A 347 16.54 -2.94 8.31
N PRO A 348 16.51 -4.27 8.14
CA PRO A 348 17.55 -5.01 7.42
C PRO A 348 17.65 -4.64 5.92
N GLY A 349 16.55 -4.21 5.30
CA GLY A 349 16.52 -3.74 3.91
C GLY A 349 17.04 -2.32 3.70
N ALA A 350 17.23 -1.54 4.78
CA ALA A 350 17.71 -0.15 4.73
C ALA A 350 19.25 -0.04 4.76
N ASN A 351 19.98 -1.15 4.66
CA ASN A 351 21.45 -1.12 4.61
C ASN A 351 21.95 -0.43 3.33
N LEU A 352 22.72 0.65 3.49
CA LEU A 352 23.16 1.51 2.42
C LEU A 352 24.43 1.01 1.70
N THR A 353 25.20 0.09 2.29
CA THR A 353 26.51 -0.34 1.76
C THR A 353 26.45 -0.91 0.34
N GLY A 354 25.31 -1.53 -0.03
CA GLY A 354 25.12 -2.14 -1.35
C GLY A 354 24.35 -1.28 -2.35
N ARG A 355 23.98 -0.04 -2.01
CA ARG A 355 23.16 0.81 -2.87
C ARG A 355 23.89 1.18 -4.15
N VAL A 356 23.13 1.39 -5.21
CA VAL A 356 23.65 2.00 -6.44
C VAL A 356 24.27 3.37 -6.12
N ALA A 357 25.38 3.71 -6.78
CA ALA A 357 26.18 4.90 -6.45
C ALA A 357 25.42 6.24 -6.64
N TRP A 358 24.36 6.23 -7.44
CA TRP A 358 23.51 7.39 -7.71
C TRP A 358 22.28 7.49 -6.79
N ALA A 359 22.10 6.55 -5.86
CA ALA A 359 21.12 6.68 -4.78
C ALA A 359 21.54 7.82 -3.84
N ARG A 360 20.56 8.58 -3.33
CA ARG A 360 20.80 9.74 -2.47
C ARG A 360 20.50 9.41 -1.02
N ILE A 361 21.48 9.61 -0.16
CA ILE A 361 21.28 9.60 1.29
C ILE A 361 21.03 11.04 1.69
N LEU A 362 19.79 11.35 2.04
CA LEU A 362 19.38 12.73 2.24
C LEU A 362 19.82 13.25 3.60
N THR A 363 20.22 14.50 3.64
CA THR A 363 20.33 15.31 4.87
C THR A 363 18.95 15.73 5.39
N ASP A 364 18.91 16.32 6.58
CA ASP A 364 17.67 16.84 7.17
C ASP A 364 17.05 17.92 6.24
N GLU A 365 17.88 18.80 5.68
CA GLU A 365 17.48 19.87 4.76
C GLU A 365 16.96 19.33 3.42
N GLU A 366 17.64 18.33 2.85
CA GLU A 366 17.23 17.72 1.57
C GLU A 366 15.95 16.88 1.70
N ALA A 367 15.71 16.28 2.86
CA ALA A 367 14.50 15.51 3.13
C ALA A 367 13.30 16.41 3.44
N GLN A 368 13.53 17.60 4.03
CA GLN A 368 12.47 18.50 4.50
C GLN A 368 11.36 18.72 3.44
N PRO A 369 11.63 18.99 2.15
CA PRO A 369 10.55 19.24 1.19
C PRO A 369 9.58 18.08 0.97
N PHE A 370 9.94 16.85 1.37
CA PHE A 370 9.20 15.62 1.06
C PHE A 370 8.44 15.03 2.25
N ILE A 371 8.68 15.49 3.48
CA ILE A 371 8.22 14.82 4.72
C ILE A 371 7.00 15.45 5.40
N GLY A 372 6.26 16.33 4.72
CA GLY A 372 5.06 16.94 5.29
C GLY A 372 3.96 17.12 4.26
N THR A 373 2.74 17.38 4.73
CA THR A 373 1.57 17.58 3.87
C THR A 373 1.71 18.78 2.92
N TYR A 374 2.57 19.76 3.23
CA TYR A 374 2.95 20.83 2.29
C TYR A 374 3.61 20.28 1.01
N TYR A 375 4.22 19.09 1.05
CA TYR A 375 4.72 18.44 -0.17
C TYR A 375 3.60 18.24 -1.19
N VAL A 376 2.34 18.13 -0.76
CA VAL A 376 1.19 18.02 -1.66
C VAL A 376 0.25 19.22 -1.52
N GLU A 377 0.73 20.36 -1.05
CA GLU A 377 -0.08 21.58 -0.80
C GLU A 377 -1.28 21.30 0.12
N GLY A 378 -1.12 20.39 1.07
CA GLY A 378 -2.22 19.83 1.85
C GLY A 378 -2.98 20.84 2.69
N ASP A 379 -2.32 21.92 3.11
CA ASP A 379 -2.94 23.09 3.76
C ASP A 379 -4.01 23.80 2.90
N THR A 380 -3.99 23.60 1.58
CA THR A 380 -4.97 24.22 0.67
C THR A 380 -6.19 23.33 0.39
N TRP A 381 -6.14 22.02 0.67
CA TRP A 381 -7.19 21.09 0.23
C TRP A 381 -7.42 19.84 1.08
N LEU A 382 -6.50 19.46 1.97
CA LEU A 382 -6.74 18.35 2.89
C LEU A 382 -7.67 18.80 4.00
N ILE A 383 -8.76 18.05 4.14
CA ILE A 383 -9.67 18.16 5.26
C ILE A 383 -9.54 16.85 6.02
N THR A 384 -9.30 16.96 7.33
CA THR A 384 -9.28 15.79 8.19
C THR A 384 -10.66 15.10 8.14
N PRO A 385 -10.71 13.78 7.87
CA PRO A 385 -11.97 13.03 7.71
C PRO A 385 -12.99 13.17 8.83
#